data_AF-A0A9D4V154-F1
#
_entry.id   AF-A0A9D4V154-F1
#
_cell.length_a   1.000
_cell.length_b   1.000
_cell.length_c   1.000
_cell.angle_alpha   90.00
_cell.angle_beta   90.00
_cell.angle_gamma   90.00
#
_symmetry.space_group_name_H-M   'P 1'
#
loop_
_entity.id
_entity.type
_entity.pdbx_description
1 polymer ?
#
loop_
_entity_poly.entity_id
_entity_poly.type
_entity_poly.pdbx_seq_one_letter_code
_entity_poly.pdbx_strand_id
1 'polypeptide(L)' 'MLTQVVSSPSLLLGTMKGLFLEKFVEHSFEHMIDDRRHVLTYKDLATHVNHAKRFQFLADFVPEKVTAINALSNRIKQED' A
#
# COMPACT_ATOMS: atom_id res chain seq x y z
N MET A 1 5.15 -3.16 44.50
CA MET A 1 6.00 -2.82 43.34
C MET A 1 5.18 -3.02 42.08
N LEU A 2 4.73 -1.94 41.44
CA LEU A 2 4.13 -2.02 40.11
C LEU A 2 5.22 -1.58 39.13
N THR A 3 5.86 -2.54 38.49
CA THR A 3 6.78 -2.26 37.37
C THR A 3 5.91 -1.72 36.24
N GLN A 4 5.81 -0.40 36.11
CA GLN A 4 5.31 0.17 34.87
C GLN A 4 6.31 -0.21 33.78
N VAL A 5 5.97 -1.22 32.98
CA VAL A 5 6.57 -1.40 31.67
C VAL A 5 6.05 -0.24 30.83
N VAL A 6 6.61 0.95 31.03
CA VAL A 6 6.40 2.07 30.12
C VAL A 6 7.21 1.73 28.89
N SER A 7 6.58 0.96 28.01
CA SER A 7 7.12 0.65 26.70
C SER A 7 7.45 1.99 26.03
N SER A 8 8.73 2.25 25.77
CA SER A 8 9.18 3.53 25.22
C SER A 8 8.35 3.89 23.97
N PRO A 9 7.92 5.15 23.78
CA PRO A 9 7.16 5.56 22.60
C PRO A 9 7.82 5.14 21.27
N SER A 10 9.16 5.10 21.23
CA SER A 10 9.90 4.62 20.06
C SER A 10 9.74 3.12 19.82
N LEU A 11 9.65 2.31 20.87
CA LEU A 11 9.40 0.87 20.78
C LEU A 11 7.98 0.59 20.28
N LEU A 12 7.00 1.30 20.83
CA LEU A 12 5.59 1.22 20.41
C LEU A 12 5.42 1.64 18.95
N LEU A 13 6.10 2.71 18.52
CA LEU A 13 6.07 3.13 17.12
C LEU A 13 6.69 2.06 16.21
N GLY A 14 7.78 1.42 16.64
CA GLY A 14 8.41 0.33 15.90
C GLY A 14 7.49 -0.86 15.71
N THR A 15 6.83 -1.31 16.78
CA THR A 15 5.88 -2.44 16.72
C THR A 15 4.66 -2.12 15.88
N MET A 16 4.10 -0.90 16.00
CA MET A 16 2.97 -0.46 15.17
C MET A 16 3.34 -0.39 13.68
N LYS A 17 4.54 0.07 13.34
CA LYS A 17 5.03 0.07 11.94
C LYS A 17 5.16 -1.35 11.40
N GLY A 18 5.65 -2.28 12.21
CA GLY A 18 5.73 -3.70 11.84
C GLY A 18 4.36 -4.30 11.54
N LEU A 19 3.41 -4.14 12.47
CA LEU A 19 2.03 -4.61 12.30
C LEU A 19 1.33 -3.97 11.10
N PHE A 20 1.58 -2.69 10.86
CA PHE A 20 1.06 -2.00 9.68
C PHE A 20 1.56 -2.65 8.38
N LEU A 21 2.86 -2.89 8.27
CA LEU A 21 3.46 -3.49 7.07
C LEU A 21 2.93 -4.90 6.83
N GLU A 22 2.81 -5.71 7.88
CA GLU A 22 2.23 -7.06 7.81
C GLU A 22 0.80 -7.00 7.26
N LYS A 23 -0.08 -6.20 7.88
CA LYS A 23 -1.48 -6.06 7.44
C LYS A 23 -1.62 -5.44 6.07
N PHE A 24 -0.72 -4.53 5.69
CA PHE A 24 -0.71 -3.95 4.36
C PHE A 24 -0.37 -4.99 3.29
N VAL A 25 0.62 -5.84 3.54
CA VAL A 25 1.03 -6.92 2.61
C VAL A 25 -0.07 -7.98 2.49
N GLU A 26 -0.66 -8.42 3.61
CA GLU A 26 -1.78 -9.36 3.60
C GLU A 26 -2.96 -8.84 2.78
N HIS A 27 -3.41 -7.60 3.05
CA HIS A 27 -4.51 -7.00 2.31
C HIS A 27 -4.21 -6.86 0.81
N SER A 28 -2.98 -6.45 0.48
CA SER A 28 -2.59 -6.29 -0.92
C SER A 28 -2.52 -7.63 -1.65
N PHE A 29 -2.15 -8.71 -0.94
CA PHE A 29 -2.13 -10.07 -1.47
C PHE A 29 -3.55 -10.58 -1.74
N GLU A 30 -4.50 -10.36 -0.82
CA GLU A 30 -5.92 -10.72 -1.00
C GLU A 30 -6.59 -9.98 -2.16
N HIS A 31 -6.11 -8.77 -2.48
CA HIS A 31 -6.67 -7.91 -3.53
C HIS A 31 -5.76 -7.84 -4.76
N MET A 32 -4.91 -8.86 -4.95
CA MET A 32 -3.98 -8.91 -6.07
C MET A 32 -4.73 -9.01 -7.40
N ILE A 33 -4.19 -8.38 -8.44
CA ILE A 33 -4.81 -8.33 -9.78
C ILE A 33 -4.95 -9.73 -10.41
N ASP A 34 -4.06 -10.66 -10.02
CA ASP A 34 -4.06 -12.05 -10.49
C ASP A 34 -3.84 -12.99 -9.30
N ASP A 35 -4.94 -13.60 -8.85
CA ASP A 35 -5.06 -14.48 -7.68
C ASP A 35 -4.33 -15.83 -7.83
N ARG A 36 -3.80 -16.14 -9.04
CA ARG A 36 -3.06 -17.40 -9.28
C ARG A 36 -1.59 -17.31 -8.92
N ARG A 37 -1.07 -16.11 -8.62
CA ARG A 37 0.33 -15.91 -8.28
C ARG A 37 0.51 -15.95 -6.77
N HIS A 38 1.60 -16.56 -6.31
CA HIS A 38 1.98 -16.55 -4.89
C HIS A 38 3.04 -15.48 -4.58
N VAL A 39 3.23 -14.51 -5.48
CA VAL A 39 4.25 -13.47 -5.36
C VAL A 39 3.58 -12.12 -5.49
N LEU A 40 3.74 -11.29 -4.47
CA LEU A 40 3.29 -9.91 -4.46
C LEU A 40 4.31 -9.04 -5.21
N THR A 41 3.87 -8.33 -6.25
CA THR A 41 4.72 -7.39 -7.00
C THR A 41 4.46 -5.95 -6.60
N TYR A 42 5.41 -5.05 -6.90
CA TYR A 42 5.20 -3.62 -6.68
C TYR A 42 3.97 -3.08 -7.41
N LYS A 43 3.64 -3.64 -8.58
CA LYS A 43 2.44 -3.23 -9.33
C LYS A 43 1.17 -3.53 -8.53
N ASP A 44 1.11 -4.69 -7.88
CA ASP A 44 -0.04 -5.08 -7.06
C ASP A 44 -0.20 -4.13 -5.87
N LEU A 45 0.91 -3.80 -5.19
CA LEU A 45 0.93 -2.81 -4.11
C LEU A 45 0.47 -1.43 -4.58
N ALA A 46 1.01 -0.95 -5.70
CA ALA A 46 0.73 0.41 -6.19
C ALA A 46 -0.71 0.55 -6.68
N THR A 47 -1.23 -0.46 -7.40
CA THR A 47 -2.65 -0.50 -7.79
C THR A 47 -3.55 -0.60 -6.56
N HIS A 48 -3.18 -1.39 -5.56
CA HIS A 48 -3.95 -1.48 -4.31
C HIS A 48 -3.98 -0.15 -3.54
N VAL A 49 -2.84 0.54 -3.44
CA VAL A 49 -2.72 1.88 -2.84
C VAL A 49 -3.60 2.90 -3.59
N ASN A 50 -3.60 2.86 -4.92
CA ASN A 50 -4.38 3.79 -5.73
C ASN A 50 -5.90 3.54 -5.65
N HIS A 51 -6.33 2.28 -5.51
CA HIS A 51 -7.74 1.92 -5.48
C HIS A 51 -8.36 1.94 -4.08
N ALA A 52 -7.59 1.65 -3.03
CA ALA A 52 -8.10 1.57 -1.67
C ALA A 52 -7.99 2.92 -0.95
N LYS A 53 -9.13 3.54 -0.62
CA LYS A 53 -9.22 4.82 0.12
C LYS A 53 -8.40 4.83 1.43
N ARG A 54 -8.31 3.67 2.10
CA ARG A 54 -7.53 3.50 3.34
C ARG A 54 -6.03 3.73 3.15
N PHE A 55 -5.50 3.46 1.95
CA PHE A 55 -4.08 3.54 1.64
C PHE A 55 -3.71 4.77 0.82
N GLN A 56 -4.63 5.71 0.60
CA GLN A 56 -4.39 6.92 -0.18
C GLN A 56 -3.22 7.76 0.35
N PHE A 57 -2.95 7.73 1.66
CA PHE A 57 -1.79 8.41 2.26
C PHE A 57 -0.44 7.84 1.81
N LEU A 58 -0.42 6.63 1.23
CA LEU A 58 0.76 6.03 0.64
C LEU A 58 0.95 6.38 -0.84
N ALA A 59 0.00 7.08 -1.49
CA ALA A 59 0.05 7.31 -2.94
C ALA A 59 1.32 8.07 -3.38
N ASP A 60 1.80 8.99 -2.55
CA ASP A 60 3.04 9.74 -2.81
C ASP A 60 4.30 8.89 -2.62
N PHE A 61 4.22 7.81 -1.83
CA PHE A 61 5.33 6.91 -1.51
C PHE A 61 5.36 5.65 -2.37
N VAL A 62 4.19 5.19 -2.82
CA VAL A 62 3.97 3.99 -3.64
C VAL A 62 3.14 4.37 -4.87
N PRO A 63 3.68 5.22 -5.76
CA PRO A 63 2.94 5.66 -6.93
C PRO A 63 2.72 4.51 -7.91
N GLU A 64 1.52 4.48 -8.50
CA GLU A 64 1.23 3.61 -9.63
C GLU A 64 2.00 4.08 -10.86
N LYS A 65 2.86 3.22 -11.41
CA LYS A 65 3.67 3.54 -12.58
C LYS A 65 2.79 3.56 -13.82
N VAL A 66 2.56 4.75 -14.35
CA VAL A 66 1.87 4.95 -15.63
C VAL A 66 2.90 5.21 -16.72
N THR A 67 2.81 4.48 -17.83
CA THR A 67 3.64 4.75 -19.01
C THR A 67 3.16 6.03 -19.71
N ALA A 68 4.06 6.75 -20.39
CA ALA A 68 3.68 7.95 -21.12
C ALA A 68 2.55 7.70 -22.13
N ILE A 69 2.57 6.53 -22.80
CA ILE A 69 1.52 6.11 -23.73
C ILE A 69 0.17 5.97 -23.00
N ASN A 70 0.13 5.29 -21.85
CA ASN A 70 -1.11 5.13 -21.08
C ASN A 70 -1.63 6.47 -20.53
N ALA A 71 -0.72 7.36 -20.11
CA ALA A 71 -1.09 8.70 -19.64
C ALA A 71 -1.74 9.54 -20.75
N LEU A 72 -1.21 9.47 -21.97
CA LEU A 72 -1.77 10.16 -23.15
C LEU A 72 -3.13 9.58 -23.54
N SER A 73 -3.28 8.25 -23.57
CA SER A 73 -4.57 7.61 -23.90
C SER A 73 -5.67 7.90 -22.87
N ASN A 74 -5.32 8.01 -21.58
CA ASN A 74 -6.29 8.35 -20.54
C ASN A 74 -6.77 9.80 -20.62
N ARG A 75 -5.94 10.73 -21.09
CA ARG A 75 -6.37 12.12 -21.36
C ARG A 75 -7.41 12.19 -22.47
N ILE A 76 -7.18 11.47 -23.57
CA ILE A 76 -8.09 11.46 -24.73
C ILE A 76 -9.47 10.89 -24.34
N LYS A 77 -9.52 9.87 -23.47
CA LYS A 77 -10.78 9.29 -22.97
C LYS A 77 -11.59 10.16 -22.00
N GLN A 78 -11.01 11.24 -21.46
CA GLN A 78 -11.70 12.16 -20.55
C GLN A 78 -12.27 13.39 -21.26
N GLU A 79 -11.99 13.56 -22.56
CA GLU A 79 -12.50 14.67 -23.39
C GLU A 79 -13.71 14.28 -24.25
N ASP A 80 -14.16 13.01 -24.19
CA ASP A 80 -15.43 12.48 -24.73
C ASP A 80 -16.49 12.34 -23.62
#